data_AF-A0A357BTU3-F1
#
_entry.id   AF-A0A357BTU3-F1
#
_cell.length_a   1.000
_cell.length_b   1.000
_cell.length_c   1.000
_cell.angle_alpha   90.00
_cell.angle_beta   90.00
_cell.angle_gamma   90.00
#
_symmetry.space_group_name_H-M   'P 1'
#
loop_
_entity.id
_entity.type
_entity.pdbx_description
1 polymer ?
#
loop_
_entity_poly.entity_id
_entity_poly.type
_entity_poly.pdbx_seq_one_letter_code
_entity_poly.pdbx_strand_id
1 'polypeptide(L)'
;MSIRNCQKQNCKNENGNCLLHGADDLPVQCVGQWVEDNYFFLEKYLNASCEARRRFADKNNAVFIDLFAGPGKCIIKNEKREIDSGGILAFKRDEAPFNEYFYFDINSDNTKALEKRINSKSNCNLRCGDSNSLIDDLVKTLLQKPYRYHFAFIDPFGTEGLKFETLRNLAKLQRMDILLHFPIGAIKRNLETWRKSKNTILDDFLGTDEWRKRINGLTSDKIFKVLIDVFAEQLKSIGYPDDGLRMVSSDRDIYAGLPTVPVKNTKEVELYVLILASKHSLAQKIWNSVIKIDPQGQKELF
;
A
#
# COMPACT_ATOMS: atom_id res chain seq x y z
N MET A 1 -26.61 -22.66 -11.42
CA MET A 1 -25.37 -22.15 -10.80
C MET A 1 -25.73 -21.51 -9.47
N SER A 2 -25.39 -22.18 -8.36
CA SER A 2 -25.77 -21.74 -7.01
C SER A 2 -25.08 -20.42 -6.66
N ILE A 3 -25.88 -19.45 -6.24
CA ILE A 3 -25.49 -18.09 -5.92
C ILE A 3 -24.72 -18.11 -4.59
N ARG A 4 -23.39 -18.07 -4.65
CA ARG A 4 -22.51 -18.02 -3.48
C ARG A 4 -22.56 -16.63 -2.85
N ASN A 5 -23.40 -16.46 -1.83
CA ASN A 5 -23.62 -15.19 -1.15
C ASN A 5 -22.86 -15.19 0.19
N CYS A 6 -21.94 -14.25 0.39
CA CYS A 6 -21.09 -14.22 1.58
C CYS A 6 -21.67 -13.26 2.62
N GLN A 7 -22.44 -13.76 3.59
CA GLN A 7 -23.06 -12.93 4.63
C GLN A 7 -22.18 -12.76 5.89
N LYS A 8 -21.63 -11.54 6.02
CA LYS A 8 -21.23 -10.74 7.20
C LYS A 8 -20.46 -11.33 8.41
N GLN A 9 -20.54 -12.60 8.78
CA GLN A 9 -19.67 -13.21 9.80
C GLN A 9 -19.06 -14.49 9.22
N ASN A 10 -17.74 -14.63 9.28
CA ASN A 10 -16.97 -15.77 8.77
C ASN A 10 -16.85 -15.89 7.25
N CYS A 11 -16.89 -14.78 6.52
CA CYS A 11 -16.61 -14.77 5.08
C CYS A 11 -15.14 -14.93 4.71
N LYS A 12 -14.25 -14.73 5.68
CA LYS A 12 -12.82 -14.71 5.48
C LYS A 12 -12.11 -15.54 6.54
N ASN A 13 -11.00 -16.16 6.18
CA ASN A 13 -10.09 -16.78 7.13
C ASN A 13 -9.20 -15.71 7.80
N GLU A 14 -8.31 -16.16 8.68
CA GLU A 14 -7.35 -15.30 9.41
C GLU A 14 -6.41 -14.51 8.49
N ASN A 15 -6.14 -15.03 7.29
CA ASN A 15 -5.28 -14.39 6.28
C ASN A 15 -6.06 -13.44 5.36
N GLY A 16 -7.35 -13.20 5.63
CA GLY A 16 -8.19 -12.31 4.83
C GLY A 16 -8.70 -12.93 3.52
N ASN A 17 -8.39 -14.19 3.23
CA ASN A 17 -8.92 -14.91 2.07
C ASN A 17 -10.38 -15.27 2.26
N CYS A 18 -11.16 -15.28 1.18
CA CYS A 18 -12.51 -15.82 1.20
C CYS A 18 -12.51 -17.30 1.56
N LEU A 19 -13.56 -17.77 2.24
CA LEU A 19 -13.79 -19.22 2.40
C LEU A 19 -14.19 -19.92 1.10
N LEU A 20 -14.45 -19.14 0.04
CA LEU A 20 -14.77 -19.60 -1.30
C LEU A 20 -13.58 -19.32 -2.21
N HIS A 21 -13.31 -20.24 -3.14
CA HIS A 21 -12.33 -20.02 -4.20
C HIS A 21 -12.90 -19.16 -5.33
N GLY A 22 -12.00 -18.57 -6.10
CA GLY A 22 -12.32 -17.88 -7.35
C GLY A 22 -12.76 -18.84 -8.45
N ALA A 23 -13.10 -18.28 -9.61
CA ALA A 23 -13.53 -19.00 -10.81
C ALA A 23 -12.46 -19.96 -11.36
N ASP A 24 -11.19 -19.71 -11.01
CA ASP A 24 -10.04 -20.56 -11.30
C ASP A 24 -9.77 -21.64 -10.24
N ASP A 25 -10.68 -21.80 -9.27
CA ASP A 25 -10.57 -22.70 -8.11
C ASP A 25 -9.33 -22.46 -7.24
N LEU A 26 -8.77 -21.23 -7.30
CA LEU A 26 -7.67 -20.80 -6.45
C LEU A 26 -8.18 -19.86 -5.34
N PRO A 27 -7.43 -19.73 -4.23
CA PRO A 27 -7.68 -18.72 -3.21
C PRO A 27 -7.89 -17.32 -3.80
N VAL A 28 -8.77 -16.55 -3.17
CA VAL A 28 -9.06 -15.15 -3.50
C VAL A 28 -9.24 -14.36 -2.22
N GLN A 29 -8.85 -13.09 -2.22
CA GLN A 29 -8.95 -12.24 -1.04
C GLN A 29 -10.37 -11.68 -0.89
N CYS A 30 -10.90 -11.64 0.35
CA CYS A 30 -12.24 -11.14 0.63
C CYS A 30 -12.21 -9.68 1.08
N VAL A 31 -12.38 -8.77 0.13
CA VAL A 31 -12.27 -7.32 0.31
C VAL A 31 -13.66 -6.67 0.28
N GLY A 32 -13.79 -5.42 0.70
CA GLY A 32 -15.02 -4.66 0.40
C GLY A 32 -14.79 -3.63 -0.67
N GLN A 33 -15.85 -2.93 -1.04
CA GLN A 33 -15.91 -2.07 -2.23
C GLN A 33 -14.83 -0.97 -2.26
N TRP A 34 -14.39 -0.52 -1.09
CA TRP A 34 -13.30 0.46 -0.92
C TRP A 34 -11.98 0.08 -1.60
N VAL A 35 -11.78 -1.20 -1.94
CA VAL A 35 -10.61 -1.66 -2.69
C VAL A 35 -10.53 -1.01 -4.08
N GLU A 36 -11.67 -0.63 -4.66
CA GLU A 36 -11.74 -0.02 -5.99
C GLU A 36 -11.10 1.37 -5.99
N ASP A 37 -11.36 2.17 -4.96
CA ASP A 37 -10.73 3.49 -4.81
C ASP A 37 -9.21 3.34 -4.70
N ASN A 38 -8.76 2.36 -3.92
CA ASN A 38 -7.34 2.10 -3.76
C ASN A 38 -6.66 1.71 -5.08
N TYR A 39 -7.23 0.74 -5.78
CA TYR A 39 -6.68 0.29 -7.06
C TYR A 39 -6.78 1.38 -8.13
N PHE A 40 -7.84 2.21 -8.10
CA PHE A 40 -7.94 3.40 -8.93
C PHE A 40 -6.74 4.34 -8.73
N PHE A 41 -6.38 4.68 -7.50
CA PHE A 41 -5.24 5.57 -7.24
C PHE A 41 -3.90 4.94 -7.60
N LEU A 42 -3.73 3.64 -7.34
CA LEU A 42 -2.55 2.88 -7.79
C LEU A 42 -2.41 2.96 -9.32
N GLU A 43 -3.46 2.62 -10.06
CA GLU A 43 -3.45 2.64 -11.53
C GLU A 43 -3.22 4.04 -12.08
N LYS A 44 -3.87 5.07 -11.51
CA LYS A 44 -3.65 6.47 -11.90
C LYS A 44 -2.20 6.89 -11.71
N TYR A 45 -1.59 6.55 -10.57
CA TYR A 45 -0.17 6.84 -10.35
C TYR A 45 0.74 6.08 -11.32
N LEU A 46 0.51 4.78 -11.53
CA LEU A 46 1.31 3.97 -12.45
C LEU A 46 1.17 4.45 -13.91
N ASN A 47 -0.01 4.93 -14.32
CA ASN A 47 -0.24 5.56 -15.61
C ASN A 47 0.48 6.91 -15.71
N ALA A 48 0.32 7.79 -14.73
CA ALA A 48 0.91 9.13 -14.76
C ALA A 48 2.45 9.13 -14.63
N SER A 49 3.01 8.11 -13.99
CA SER A 49 4.46 7.89 -13.89
C SER A 49 5.08 7.13 -15.07
N CYS A 50 4.30 6.78 -16.10
CA CYS A 50 4.75 5.95 -17.24
C CYS A 50 6.05 6.47 -17.87
N GLU A 51 6.10 7.74 -18.27
CA GLU A 51 7.28 8.30 -18.94
C GLU A 51 8.50 8.46 -18.01
N ALA A 52 8.27 8.70 -16.72
CA ALA A 52 9.36 8.70 -15.74
C ALA A 52 9.94 7.29 -15.57
N ARG A 53 9.07 6.28 -15.47
CA ARG A 53 9.42 4.86 -15.35
C ARG A 53 10.09 4.32 -16.62
N ARG A 54 9.65 4.76 -17.80
CA ARG A 54 10.20 4.35 -19.12
C ARG A 54 11.72 4.50 -19.20
N ARG A 55 12.27 5.58 -18.60
CA ARG A 55 13.73 5.84 -18.50
C ARG A 55 14.52 4.71 -17.84
N PHE A 56 13.86 3.87 -17.04
CA PHE A 56 14.43 2.71 -16.37
C PHE A 56 13.93 1.42 -17.02
N ALA A 57 12.64 1.33 -17.34
CA ALA A 57 12.01 0.14 -17.94
C ALA A 57 12.68 -0.29 -19.25
N ASP A 58 12.97 0.67 -20.15
CA ASP A 58 13.62 0.40 -21.44
C ASP A 58 15.06 -0.12 -21.30
N LYS A 59 15.64 0.03 -20.10
CA LYS A 59 16.99 -0.44 -19.74
C LYS A 59 16.96 -1.63 -18.78
N ASN A 60 15.82 -2.29 -18.64
CA ASN A 60 15.61 -3.44 -17.75
C ASN A 60 15.83 -3.14 -16.26
N ASN A 61 15.56 -1.89 -15.84
CA ASN A 61 15.93 -1.36 -14.52
C ASN A 61 14.72 -0.90 -13.66
N ALA A 62 13.48 -1.20 -14.06
CA ALA A 62 12.29 -0.93 -13.26
C ALA A 62 11.90 -2.15 -12.42
N VAL A 63 11.66 -1.96 -11.12
CA VAL A 63 11.30 -3.01 -10.16
C VAL A 63 9.99 -2.68 -9.47
N PHE A 64 9.09 -3.65 -9.42
CA PHE A 64 7.88 -3.61 -8.62
C PHE A 64 8.03 -4.51 -7.39
N ILE A 65 7.58 -4.02 -6.25
CA ILE A 65 7.62 -4.75 -4.97
C ILE A 65 6.22 -4.69 -4.36
N ASP A 66 5.66 -5.83 -4.01
CA ASP A 66 4.43 -5.93 -3.24
C ASP A 66 4.66 -6.84 -2.05
N LEU A 67 4.64 -6.24 -0.86
CA LEU A 67 4.97 -6.92 0.39
C LEU A 67 3.77 -7.69 0.99
N PHE A 68 2.58 -7.53 0.41
CA PHE A 68 1.31 -8.07 0.88
C PHE A 68 0.44 -8.53 -0.30
N ALA A 69 1.04 -9.30 -1.21
CA ALA A 69 0.53 -9.53 -2.56
C ALA A 69 -0.80 -10.31 -2.62
N GLY A 70 -1.11 -11.08 -1.57
CA GLY A 70 -2.28 -11.94 -1.56
C GLY A 70 -2.20 -13.02 -2.64
N PRO A 71 -3.34 -13.64 -2.97
CA PRO A 71 -3.38 -14.65 -4.00
C PRO A 71 -3.40 -14.09 -5.44
N GLY A 72 -3.40 -12.77 -5.63
CA GLY A 72 -3.45 -12.12 -6.96
C GLY A 72 -4.84 -11.72 -7.46
N LYS A 73 -5.90 -12.14 -6.76
CA LYS A 73 -7.28 -11.73 -7.06
C LYS A 73 -8.08 -11.51 -5.78
N CYS A 74 -9.09 -10.67 -5.88
CA CYS A 74 -10.01 -10.36 -4.80
C CYS A 74 -11.47 -10.57 -5.24
N ILE A 75 -12.34 -10.91 -4.30
CA ILE A 75 -13.80 -10.83 -4.43
C ILE A 75 -14.31 -9.69 -3.56
N ILE A 76 -15.10 -8.79 -4.15
CA ILE A 76 -15.77 -7.73 -3.41
C ILE A 76 -16.97 -8.31 -2.66
N LYS A 77 -17.02 -8.08 -1.34
CA LYS A 77 -18.10 -8.56 -0.47
C LYS A 77 -19.46 -8.10 -0.97
N ASN A 78 -20.41 -9.04 -0.96
CA ASN A 78 -21.78 -8.87 -1.47
C ASN A 78 -21.88 -8.67 -2.99
N GLU A 79 -20.76 -8.77 -3.71
CA GLU A 79 -20.73 -8.85 -5.17
C GLU A 79 -20.30 -10.26 -5.62
N LYS A 80 -20.61 -10.60 -6.87
CA LYS A 80 -20.10 -11.80 -7.54
C LYS A 80 -19.03 -11.43 -8.56
N ARG A 81 -18.24 -10.42 -8.23
CA ARG A 81 -17.23 -9.86 -9.11
C ARG A 81 -15.85 -10.17 -8.54
N GLU A 82 -15.03 -10.81 -9.36
CA GLU A 82 -13.60 -10.93 -9.14
C GLU A 82 -12.90 -9.73 -9.79
N ILE A 83 -11.90 -9.23 -9.09
CA ILE A 83 -10.97 -8.21 -9.60
C ILE A 83 -9.54 -8.71 -9.41
N ASP A 84 -8.64 -8.25 -10.26
CA ASP A 84 -7.20 -8.44 -10.06
C ASP A 84 -6.74 -7.66 -8.82
N SER A 85 -5.75 -8.19 -8.09
CA SER A 85 -5.11 -7.44 -7.01
C SER A 85 -4.21 -6.33 -7.56
N GLY A 86 -3.84 -5.36 -6.72
CA GLY A 86 -2.93 -4.26 -7.08
C GLY A 86 -1.61 -4.76 -7.70
N GLY A 87 -1.04 -5.83 -7.14
CA GLY A 87 0.15 -6.47 -7.69
C GLY A 87 -0.02 -7.06 -9.10
N ILE A 88 -1.19 -7.62 -9.42
CA ILE A 88 -1.52 -8.10 -10.78
C ILE A 88 -1.84 -6.95 -11.73
N LEU A 89 -2.52 -5.88 -11.25
CA LEU A 89 -2.76 -4.68 -12.05
C LEU A 89 -1.43 -4.02 -12.47
N ALA A 90 -0.43 -3.98 -11.58
CA ALA A 90 0.90 -3.51 -11.93
C ALA A 90 1.63 -4.44 -12.92
N PHE A 91 1.42 -5.75 -12.80
CA PHE A 91 2.00 -6.78 -13.67
C PHE A 91 1.48 -6.74 -15.11
N LYS A 92 0.18 -6.54 -15.29
CA LYS A 92 -0.51 -6.58 -16.59
C LYS A 92 -0.27 -5.35 -17.48
N ARG A 93 0.66 -4.47 -17.11
CA ARG A 93 0.91 -3.23 -17.83
C ARG A 93 1.81 -3.47 -19.03
N ASP A 94 1.38 -3.00 -20.20
CA ASP A 94 2.18 -3.10 -21.42
C ASP A 94 3.11 -1.89 -21.64
N GLU A 95 2.69 -0.70 -21.21
CA GLU A 95 3.47 0.53 -21.39
C GLU A 95 4.42 0.78 -20.22
N ALA A 96 5.71 0.86 -20.55
CA ALA A 96 6.82 0.98 -19.61
C ALA A 96 6.64 -0.02 -18.44
N PRO A 97 6.59 -1.33 -18.69
CA PRO A 97 6.35 -2.32 -17.65
C PRO A 97 7.48 -2.29 -16.61
N PHE A 98 7.22 -2.81 -15.41
CA PHE A 98 8.31 -3.20 -14.55
C PHE A 98 8.98 -4.45 -15.13
N ASN A 99 10.29 -4.57 -14.92
CA ASN A 99 11.10 -5.63 -15.49
C ASN A 99 11.31 -6.79 -14.51
N GLU A 100 11.34 -6.48 -13.21
CA GLU A 100 11.44 -7.46 -12.13
C GLU A 100 10.33 -7.19 -11.12
N TYR A 101 9.69 -8.26 -10.67
CA TYR A 101 8.60 -8.18 -9.70
C TYR A 101 8.96 -9.02 -8.48
N PHE A 102 8.73 -8.47 -7.29
CA PHE A 102 8.93 -9.18 -6.03
C PHE A 102 7.61 -9.18 -5.26
N TYR A 103 7.07 -10.37 -5.02
CA TYR A 103 5.80 -10.56 -4.34
C TYR A 103 6.01 -11.35 -3.05
N PHE A 104 5.44 -10.86 -1.96
CA PHE A 104 5.49 -11.50 -0.65
C PHE A 104 4.09 -11.75 -0.13
N ASP A 105 3.91 -12.91 0.49
CA ASP A 105 2.74 -13.20 1.31
C ASP A 105 3.13 -14.22 2.39
N ILE A 106 2.58 -14.10 3.59
CA ILE A 106 2.88 -15.02 4.69
C ILE A 106 2.27 -16.41 4.44
N ASN A 107 1.20 -16.48 3.64
CA ASN A 107 0.46 -17.69 3.36
C ASN A 107 0.97 -18.37 2.08
N SER A 108 1.37 -19.64 2.21
CA SER A 108 1.91 -20.42 1.08
C SER A 108 0.88 -20.69 -0.03
N ASP A 109 -0.41 -20.76 0.29
CA ASP A 109 -1.47 -20.98 -0.71
C ASP A 109 -1.72 -19.71 -1.52
N ASN A 110 -1.54 -18.53 -0.92
CA ASN A 110 -1.58 -17.26 -1.64
C ASN A 110 -0.44 -17.17 -2.66
N THR A 111 0.79 -17.42 -2.23
CA THR A 111 1.95 -17.37 -3.15
C THR A 111 1.83 -18.39 -4.28
N LYS A 112 1.38 -19.62 -4.01
CA LYS A 112 1.10 -20.63 -5.05
C LYS A 112 -0.02 -20.20 -6.02
N ALA A 113 -1.09 -19.60 -5.50
CA ALA A 113 -2.18 -19.09 -6.34
C ALA A 113 -1.70 -17.95 -7.25
N LEU A 114 -0.91 -17.03 -6.68
CA LEU A 114 -0.33 -15.91 -7.40
C LEU A 114 0.64 -16.39 -8.49
N GLU A 115 1.50 -17.36 -8.19
CA GLU A 115 2.42 -17.98 -9.15
C GLU A 115 1.67 -18.54 -10.36
N LYS A 116 0.59 -19.30 -10.12
CA LYS A 116 -0.26 -19.84 -11.20
C LYS A 116 -0.89 -18.74 -12.06
N ARG A 117 -1.24 -17.60 -11.45
CA ARG A 117 -1.88 -16.46 -12.15
C ARG A 117 -0.89 -15.61 -12.94
N ILE A 118 0.38 -15.54 -12.51
CA ILE A 118 1.39 -14.67 -13.12
C ILE A 118 2.03 -15.25 -14.39
N ASN A 119 1.87 -16.56 -14.66
CA ASN A 119 2.47 -17.27 -15.79
C ASN A 119 4.02 -17.21 -15.81
N SER A 120 4.65 -18.20 -16.42
CA SER A 120 6.11 -18.43 -16.40
C SER A 120 6.96 -17.45 -17.22
N LYS A 121 6.36 -16.44 -17.86
CA LYS A 121 7.04 -15.59 -18.87
C LYS A 121 7.75 -14.37 -18.29
N SER A 122 7.60 -14.09 -17.01
CA SER A 122 8.06 -12.86 -16.36
C SER A 122 9.10 -13.11 -15.29
N ASN A 123 9.98 -12.13 -15.05
CA ASN A 123 10.97 -12.18 -13.96
C ASN A 123 10.28 -11.85 -12.62
N CYS A 124 9.41 -12.76 -12.19
CA CYS A 124 8.63 -12.66 -10.96
C CYS A 124 9.26 -13.54 -9.87
N ASN A 125 9.53 -12.90 -8.74
CA ASN A 125 10.17 -13.50 -7.57
C ASN A 125 9.13 -13.55 -6.45
N LEU A 126 8.52 -14.71 -6.27
CA LEU A 126 7.58 -14.94 -5.18
C LEU A 126 8.32 -15.45 -3.94
N ARG A 127 7.94 -14.94 -2.77
CA ARG A 127 8.51 -15.33 -1.47
C ARG A 127 7.39 -15.55 -0.46
N CYS A 128 7.34 -16.75 0.10
CA CYS A 128 6.41 -17.08 1.18
C CYS A 128 7.06 -16.77 2.53
N GLY A 129 6.41 -15.95 3.36
CA GLY A 129 6.86 -15.63 4.71
C GLY A 129 6.55 -14.19 5.12
N ASP A 130 6.88 -13.85 6.37
CA ASP A 130 6.73 -12.50 6.90
C ASP A 130 7.67 -11.53 6.16
N SER A 131 7.10 -10.55 5.45
CA SER A 131 7.85 -9.56 4.69
C SER A 131 8.77 -8.72 5.57
N ASN A 132 8.42 -8.48 6.85
CA ASN A 132 9.28 -7.76 7.78
C ASN A 132 10.59 -8.53 8.07
N SER A 133 10.54 -9.86 8.03
CA SER A 133 11.70 -10.73 8.27
C SER A 133 12.53 -10.96 7.00
N LEU A 134 11.89 -10.90 5.82
CA LEU A 134 12.53 -11.18 4.53
C LEU A 134 13.08 -9.93 3.81
N ILE A 135 12.76 -8.73 4.32
CA ILE A 135 13.10 -7.47 3.64
C ILE A 135 14.61 -7.24 3.48
N ASP A 136 15.43 -7.69 4.43
CA ASP A 136 16.87 -7.50 4.37
C ASP A 136 17.48 -8.22 3.16
N ASP A 137 17.04 -9.43 2.88
CA ASP A 137 17.54 -10.23 1.77
C ASP A 137 17.06 -9.68 0.42
N LEU A 138 15.83 -9.15 0.38
CA LEU A 138 15.34 -8.40 -0.78
C LEU A 138 16.23 -7.19 -1.06
N VAL A 139 16.47 -6.35 -0.04
CA VAL A 139 17.26 -5.11 -0.21
C VAL A 139 18.70 -5.44 -0.61
N LYS A 140 19.34 -6.44 0.01
CA LYS A 140 20.67 -6.92 -0.41
C LYS A 140 20.69 -7.33 -1.88
N THR A 141 19.67 -8.06 -2.34
CA THR A 141 19.54 -8.48 -3.73
C THR A 141 19.40 -7.29 -4.67
N LEU A 142 18.53 -6.33 -4.33
CA LEU A 142 18.27 -5.15 -5.17
C LEU A 142 19.47 -4.21 -5.24
N LEU A 143 20.27 -4.10 -4.17
CA LEU A 143 21.47 -3.28 -4.12
C LEU A 143 22.62 -3.79 -5.01
N GLN A 144 22.57 -5.04 -5.49
CA GLN A 144 23.57 -5.57 -6.43
C GLN A 144 23.59 -4.82 -7.77
N LYS A 145 22.50 -4.10 -8.10
CA LYS A 145 22.37 -3.30 -9.32
C LYS A 145 22.07 -1.84 -8.94
N PRO A 146 23.03 -0.90 -9.10
CA PRO A 146 22.92 0.45 -8.52
C PRO A 146 21.96 1.40 -9.26
N TYR A 147 21.66 1.13 -10.52
CA TYR A 147 20.83 2.00 -11.37
C TYR A 147 19.45 1.39 -11.62
N ARG A 148 18.64 1.32 -10.57
CA ARG A 148 17.26 0.82 -10.66
C ARG A 148 16.25 1.79 -10.07
N TYR A 149 15.08 1.84 -10.67
CA TYR A 149 13.89 2.46 -10.11
C TYR A 149 13.05 1.38 -9.42
N HIS A 150 12.61 1.66 -8.20
CA HIS A 150 11.80 0.75 -7.40
C HIS A 150 10.51 1.43 -7.01
N PHE A 151 9.41 0.71 -7.17
CA PHE A 151 8.11 1.09 -6.66
C PHE A 151 7.60 -0.02 -5.74
N ALA A 152 7.34 0.31 -4.49
CA ALA A 152 6.74 -0.59 -3.51
C ALA A 152 5.28 -0.23 -3.26
N PHE A 153 4.39 -1.20 -3.43
CA PHE A 153 3.00 -1.12 -3.01
C PHE A 153 2.84 -1.86 -1.69
N ILE A 154 2.38 -1.15 -0.65
CA ILE A 154 2.36 -1.64 0.73
C ILE A 154 0.93 -1.50 1.29
N ASP A 155 0.15 -2.58 1.13
CA ASP A 155 -1.24 -2.71 1.58
C ASP A 155 -1.39 -3.85 2.61
N PRO A 156 -0.94 -3.66 3.86
CA PRO A 156 -1.14 -4.66 4.89
C PRO A 156 -2.63 -4.76 5.25
N PHE A 157 -3.10 -5.99 5.42
CA PHE A 157 -4.48 -6.25 5.83
C PHE A 157 -4.83 -5.68 7.22
N GLY A 158 -3.84 -5.59 8.11
CA GLY A 158 -3.95 -5.08 9.47
C GLY A 158 -2.73 -4.24 9.85
N THR A 159 -2.89 -3.40 10.87
CA THR A 159 -1.84 -2.52 11.41
C THR A 159 -0.56 -3.26 11.81
N GLU A 160 -0.71 -4.48 12.29
CA GLU A 160 0.34 -5.39 12.73
C GLU A 160 1.18 -5.96 11.59
N GLY A 161 0.69 -5.87 10.35
CA GLY A 161 1.35 -6.47 9.20
C GLY A 161 2.65 -5.77 8.82
N LEU A 162 2.78 -4.47 9.10
CA LEU A 162 3.93 -3.66 8.69
C LEU A 162 4.64 -3.04 9.90
N LYS A 163 5.96 -3.24 9.97
CA LYS A 163 6.86 -2.54 10.88
C LYS A 163 7.60 -1.42 10.17
N PHE A 164 7.85 -0.31 10.85
CA PHE A 164 8.61 0.82 10.32
C PHE A 164 10.01 0.42 9.86
N GLU A 165 10.63 -0.56 10.53
CA GLU A 165 11.95 -1.07 10.14
C GLU A 165 11.99 -1.64 8.71
N THR A 166 10.87 -2.19 8.23
CA THR A 166 10.72 -2.64 6.84
C THR A 166 10.83 -1.45 5.87
N LEU A 167 10.23 -0.31 6.22
CA LEU A 167 10.36 0.93 5.46
C LEU A 167 11.79 1.48 5.52
N ARG A 168 12.44 1.42 6.70
CA ARG A 168 13.85 1.80 6.87
C ARG A 168 14.76 1.00 5.95
N ASN A 169 14.50 -0.30 5.82
CA ASN A 169 15.25 -1.18 4.93
C ASN A 169 15.02 -0.84 3.45
N LEU A 170 13.77 -0.67 3.02
CA LEU A 170 13.48 -0.22 1.65
C LEU A 170 14.12 1.15 1.33
N ALA A 171 14.17 2.04 2.31
CA ALA A 171 14.72 3.39 2.16
C ALA A 171 16.23 3.44 1.90
N LYS A 172 16.95 2.31 2.06
CA LYS A 172 18.35 2.14 1.62
C LYS A 172 18.49 2.21 0.09
N LEU A 173 17.41 1.93 -0.65
CA LEU A 173 17.38 2.00 -2.11
C LEU A 173 17.24 3.46 -2.57
N GLN A 174 18.16 3.89 -3.44
CA GLN A 174 18.33 5.30 -3.81
C GLN A 174 17.16 5.90 -4.61
N ARG A 175 16.44 5.07 -5.38
CA ARG A 175 15.30 5.47 -6.20
C ARG A 175 14.12 4.59 -5.82
N MET A 176 13.45 4.99 -4.75
CA MET A 176 12.38 4.23 -4.13
C MET A 176 11.16 5.15 -3.99
N ASP A 177 10.07 4.71 -4.60
CA ASP A 177 8.73 5.20 -4.35
C ASP A 177 7.97 4.15 -3.54
N ILE A 178 7.29 4.57 -2.48
CA ILE A 178 6.44 3.71 -1.66
C ILE A 178 5.03 4.29 -1.68
N LEU A 179 4.07 3.54 -2.21
CA LEU A 179 2.65 3.82 -2.01
C LEU A 179 2.16 2.94 -0.84
N LEU A 180 1.88 3.59 0.28
CA LEU A 180 1.57 2.95 1.56
C LEU A 180 0.14 3.23 2.00
N HIS A 181 -0.45 2.22 2.64
CA HIS A 181 -1.71 2.33 3.35
C HIS A 181 -1.50 2.69 4.83
N PHE A 182 -1.95 3.88 5.23
CA PHE A 182 -1.91 4.33 6.61
C PHE A 182 -3.25 4.06 7.32
N PRO A 183 -3.30 3.15 8.31
CA PRO A 183 -4.54 2.49 8.75
C PRO A 183 -5.35 3.26 9.80
N ILE A 184 -5.84 4.46 9.44
CA ILE A 184 -6.62 5.37 10.30
C ILE A 184 -7.74 4.66 11.06
N GLY A 185 -8.53 3.83 10.39
CA GLY A 185 -9.66 3.13 10.99
C GLY A 185 -9.24 2.11 12.06
N ALA A 186 -8.12 1.42 11.87
CA ALA A 186 -7.57 0.51 12.87
C ALA A 186 -6.99 1.27 14.07
N ILE A 187 -6.33 2.40 13.82
CA ILE A 187 -5.87 3.31 14.86
C ILE A 187 -7.05 3.82 15.68
N LYS A 188 -8.11 4.34 15.05
CA LYS A 188 -9.34 4.82 15.71
C LYS A 188 -9.91 3.80 16.71
N ARG A 189 -9.94 2.51 16.34
CA ARG A 189 -10.50 1.44 17.18
C ARG A 189 -9.62 1.06 18.37
N ASN A 190 -8.31 1.18 18.26
CA ASN A 190 -7.35 0.64 19.23
C ASN A 190 -6.57 1.73 20.01
N LEU A 191 -6.75 3.00 19.66
CA LEU A 191 -5.96 4.12 20.19
C LEU A 191 -5.94 4.16 21.72
N GLU A 192 -7.09 4.02 22.37
CA GLU A 192 -7.20 4.06 23.83
C GLU A 192 -6.41 2.95 24.53
N THR A 193 -6.37 1.76 23.92
CA THR A 193 -5.57 0.63 24.42
C THR A 193 -4.08 0.89 24.21
N TRP A 194 -3.70 1.33 23.01
CA TRP A 194 -2.29 1.55 22.66
C TRP A 194 -1.66 2.74 23.38
N ARG A 195 -2.46 3.75 23.73
CA ARG A 195 -1.99 4.92 24.48
C ARG A 195 -1.61 4.59 25.93
N LYS A 196 -2.20 3.53 26.50
CA LYS A 196 -1.99 3.09 27.90
C LYS A 196 -0.87 2.05 28.05
N SER A 197 -0.31 1.56 26.95
CA SER A 197 0.67 0.47 26.93
C SER A 197 1.94 0.91 26.20
N LYS A 198 3.07 0.25 26.44
CA LYS A 198 4.33 0.41 25.68
C LYS A 198 4.51 -0.74 24.70
N ASN A 199 5.39 -0.57 23.70
CA ASN A 199 5.72 -1.59 22.69
C ASN A 199 4.46 -2.07 21.96
N THR A 200 3.67 -1.12 21.48
CA THR A 200 2.39 -1.41 20.83
C THR A 200 2.56 -1.55 19.33
N ILE A 201 1.55 -2.14 18.67
CA ILE A 201 1.50 -2.20 17.20
C ILE A 201 1.68 -0.82 16.56
N LEU A 202 1.17 0.25 17.20
CA LEU A 202 1.35 1.60 16.69
C LEU A 202 2.78 2.13 16.86
N ASP A 203 3.52 1.73 17.91
CA ASP A 203 4.94 2.05 18.03
C ASP A 203 5.74 1.38 16.90
N ASP A 204 5.45 0.10 16.65
CA ASP A 204 6.12 -0.67 15.59
C ASP A 204 5.82 -0.08 14.21
N PHE A 205 4.57 0.30 13.95
CA PHE A 205 4.15 0.88 12.68
C PHE A 205 4.73 2.28 12.44
N LEU A 206 4.72 3.14 13.47
CA LEU A 206 5.27 4.51 13.37
C LEU A 206 6.80 4.54 13.51
N GLY A 207 7.41 3.52 14.12
CA GLY A 207 8.84 3.49 14.42
C GLY A 207 9.25 4.31 15.65
N THR A 208 8.28 4.77 16.45
CA THR A 208 8.52 5.61 17.63
C THR A 208 7.33 5.55 18.59
N ASP A 209 7.57 5.85 19.87
CA ASP A 209 6.54 6.02 20.89
C ASP A 209 6.16 7.48 21.19
N GLU A 210 6.88 8.45 20.59
CA GLU A 210 6.73 9.88 20.86
C GLU A 210 5.32 10.41 20.51
N TRP A 211 4.60 9.71 19.63
CA TRP A 211 3.22 10.02 19.30
C TRP A 211 2.34 10.10 20.54
N ARG A 212 2.54 9.24 21.56
CA ARG A 212 1.70 9.21 22.77
C ARG A 212 1.71 10.52 23.53
N LYS A 213 2.89 11.15 23.64
CA LYS A 213 3.04 12.44 24.32
C LYS A 213 2.39 13.54 23.49
N ARG A 214 2.59 13.52 22.18
CA ARG A 214 2.10 14.56 21.26
C ARG A 214 0.58 14.59 21.13
N ILE A 215 -0.10 13.45 21.28
CA ILE A 215 -1.56 13.39 21.19
C ILE A 215 -2.28 13.72 22.52
N ASN A 216 -1.53 13.98 23.59
CA ASN A 216 -2.12 14.21 24.91
C ASN A 216 -2.97 15.49 24.93
N GLY A 217 -4.20 15.39 25.44
CA GLY A 217 -5.13 16.52 25.51
C GLY A 217 -5.72 16.97 24.17
N LEU A 218 -5.45 16.26 23.08
CA LEU A 218 -5.98 16.60 21.76
C LEU A 218 -7.37 15.98 21.52
N THR A 219 -8.15 16.66 20.68
CA THR A 219 -9.40 16.16 20.13
C THR A 219 -9.14 15.14 19.02
N SER A 220 -10.09 14.24 18.77
CA SER A 220 -9.92 13.13 17.82
C SER A 220 -9.48 13.56 16.41
N ASP A 221 -9.98 14.70 15.91
CA ASP A 221 -9.59 15.28 14.62
C ASP A 221 -8.10 15.69 14.60
N LYS A 222 -7.59 16.29 15.67
CA LYS A 222 -6.19 16.72 15.78
C LYS A 222 -5.22 15.55 15.99
N ILE A 223 -5.68 14.47 16.62
CA ILE A 223 -4.86 13.29 16.86
C ILE A 223 -4.31 12.72 15.54
N PHE A 224 -5.17 12.50 14.54
CA PHE A 224 -4.75 11.87 13.29
C PHE A 224 -3.76 12.73 12.51
N LYS A 225 -3.96 14.04 12.50
CA LYS A 225 -2.99 14.99 11.94
C LYS A 225 -1.62 14.82 12.59
N VAL A 226 -1.57 14.79 13.92
CA VAL A 226 -0.32 14.57 14.67
C VAL A 226 0.31 13.21 14.38
N LEU A 227 -0.48 12.15 14.21
CA LEU A 227 0.06 10.82 13.87
C LEU A 227 0.68 10.80 12.46
N ILE A 228 0.06 11.49 11.51
CA ILE A 228 0.60 11.66 10.15
C ILE A 228 1.88 12.50 10.17
N ASP A 229 1.91 13.58 10.96
CA ASP A 229 3.13 14.39 11.15
C ASP A 229 4.27 13.57 11.74
N VAL A 230 4.00 12.77 12.79
CA VAL A 230 4.98 11.84 13.38
C VAL A 230 5.48 10.86 12.34
N PHE A 231 4.59 10.28 11.52
CA PHE A 231 4.99 9.34 10.48
C PHE A 231 5.85 10.01 9.40
N ALA A 232 5.50 11.23 8.99
CA ALA A 232 6.30 12.02 8.06
C ALA A 232 7.69 12.32 8.61
N GLU A 233 7.81 12.71 9.88
CA GLU A 233 9.11 12.90 10.56
C GLU A 233 9.95 11.61 10.56
N GLN A 234 9.31 10.46 10.79
CA GLN A 234 9.98 9.17 10.76
C GLN A 234 10.47 8.82 9.34
N LEU A 235 9.65 9.04 8.31
CA LEU A 235 10.08 8.89 6.90
C LEU A 235 11.28 9.80 6.56
N LYS A 236 11.30 11.05 7.04
CA LYS A 236 12.45 11.94 6.88
C LYS A 236 13.71 11.40 7.55
N SER A 237 13.57 10.81 8.75
CA SER A 237 14.70 10.23 9.49
C SER A 237 15.38 9.07 8.74
N ILE A 238 14.68 8.40 7.83
CA ILE A 238 15.21 7.32 6.98
C ILE A 238 15.56 7.81 5.55
N GLY A 239 15.67 9.13 5.38
CA GLY A 239 16.21 9.78 4.18
C GLY A 239 15.19 10.00 3.06
N TYR A 240 13.89 10.07 3.35
CA TYR A 240 12.93 10.64 2.40
C TYR A 240 13.02 12.17 2.47
N PRO A 241 13.30 12.87 1.35
CA PRO A 241 13.44 14.32 1.36
C PRO A 241 12.08 15.02 1.53
N ASP A 242 12.10 16.27 1.98
CA ASP A 242 10.88 17.06 2.16
C ASP A 242 10.06 17.16 0.87
N ASP A 243 10.70 17.41 -0.27
CA ASP A 243 10.05 17.48 -1.59
C ASP A 243 9.55 16.11 -2.11
N GLY A 244 10.00 15.02 -1.46
CA GLY A 244 9.55 13.65 -1.64
C GLY A 244 8.41 13.24 -0.71
N LEU A 245 7.93 14.16 0.14
CA LEU A 245 6.80 13.98 1.06
C LEU A 245 5.78 15.12 0.98
N ARG A 246 6.15 16.26 0.39
CA ARG A 246 5.36 17.50 0.43
C ARG A 246 4.10 17.41 -0.42
N MET A 247 2.99 17.79 0.20
CA MET A 247 1.77 18.16 -0.52
C MET A 247 1.97 19.54 -1.17
N VAL A 248 1.78 19.64 -2.49
CA VAL A 248 1.79 20.92 -3.21
C VAL A 248 0.39 21.50 -3.11
N SER A 249 0.07 22.03 -1.93
CA SER A 249 -1.11 22.88 -1.62
C SER A 249 -2.37 22.61 -2.45
N SER A 250 -3.30 21.84 -1.88
CA SER A 250 -4.71 21.93 -2.23
C SER A 250 -5.47 22.48 -1.03
N ASP A 251 -6.39 23.42 -1.26
CA ASP A 251 -7.16 24.16 -0.25
C ASP A 251 -8.13 23.30 0.59
N ARG A 252 -7.93 21.99 0.64
CA ARG A 252 -8.68 21.01 1.44
C ARG A 252 -7.74 20.03 2.13
N ASP A 253 -7.02 20.53 3.13
CA ASP A 253 -6.35 19.70 4.12
C ASP A 253 -7.40 18.86 4.89
N ILE A 254 -7.45 17.54 4.67
CA ILE A 254 -8.07 16.63 5.67
C ILE A 254 -7.03 16.25 6.72
N TYR A 255 -5.77 16.07 6.30
CA TYR A 255 -4.63 15.80 7.19
C TYR A 255 -3.41 16.57 6.68
N ALA A 256 -3.07 17.70 7.31
CA ALA A 256 -1.94 18.51 6.84
C ALA A 256 -0.62 17.73 6.91
N GLY A 257 0.30 18.03 5.99
CA GLY A 257 1.69 17.56 6.02
C GLY A 257 2.06 16.50 4.97
N LEU A 258 1.12 15.65 4.55
CA LEU A 258 1.30 14.67 3.47
C LEU A 258 0.14 14.72 2.45
N PRO A 259 0.40 14.44 1.16
CA PRO A 259 -0.65 14.32 0.14
C PRO A 259 -1.43 13.02 0.33
N THR A 260 -2.46 13.05 1.17
CA THR A 260 -3.23 11.86 1.55
C THR A 260 -4.54 11.73 0.80
N VAL A 261 -4.92 10.51 0.42
CA VAL A 261 -6.28 10.21 -0.08
C VAL A 261 -7.01 9.33 0.94
N PRO A 262 -8.14 9.77 1.52
CA PRO A 262 -8.96 8.91 2.35
C PRO A 262 -9.68 7.85 1.51
N VAL A 263 -9.60 6.61 1.95
CA VAL A 263 -10.39 5.49 1.41
C VAL A 263 -11.46 5.11 2.44
N LYS A 264 -12.72 5.11 2.03
CA LYS A 264 -13.89 4.96 2.90
C LYS A 264 -14.67 3.70 2.60
N ASN A 265 -15.39 3.17 3.58
CA ASN A 265 -16.38 2.12 3.34
C ASN A 265 -17.72 2.68 2.86
N THR A 266 -18.67 1.79 2.56
CA THR A 266 -20.05 2.14 2.12
C THR A 266 -20.88 2.92 3.15
N LYS A 267 -20.34 3.17 4.36
CA LYS A 267 -20.95 4.00 5.40
C LYS A 267 -20.19 5.32 5.59
N GLU A 268 -19.36 5.73 4.63
CA GLU A 268 -18.53 6.94 4.68
C GLU A 268 -17.49 6.96 5.82
N VAL A 269 -17.19 5.81 6.41
CA VAL A 269 -16.16 5.72 7.47
C VAL A 269 -14.80 5.49 6.83
N GLU A 270 -13.86 6.40 7.12
CA GLU A 270 -12.46 6.30 6.70
C GLU A 270 -11.79 5.05 7.28
N LEU A 271 -11.29 4.20 6.39
CA LEU A 271 -10.57 2.98 6.73
C LEU A 271 -9.07 3.24 6.82
N TYR A 272 -8.52 3.93 5.83
CA TYR A 272 -7.11 4.28 5.73
C TYR A 272 -6.93 5.52 4.86
N VAL A 273 -5.72 6.06 4.88
CA VAL A 273 -5.28 7.06 3.90
C VAL A 273 -4.11 6.51 3.10
N LEU A 274 -4.09 6.80 1.80
CA LEU A 274 -2.95 6.48 0.93
C LEU A 274 -1.89 7.57 1.05
N ILE A 275 -0.64 7.15 1.23
CA ILE A 275 0.53 8.02 1.30
C ILE A 275 1.55 7.56 0.26
N LEU A 276 1.93 8.45 -0.66
CA LEU A 276 3.15 8.25 -1.44
C LEU A 276 4.33 8.84 -0.66
N ALA A 277 5.41 8.07 -0.49
CA ALA A 277 6.71 8.54 -0.02
C ALA A 277 7.75 8.26 -1.11
N SER A 278 8.49 9.27 -1.57
CA SER A 278 9.44 9.11 -2.68
C SER A 278 10.80 9.72 -2.40
N LYS A 279 11.86 9.09 -2.91
CA LYS A 279 13.22 9.67 -2.95
C LYS A 279 13.39 10.78 -3.99
N HIS A 280 12.36 11.09 -4.80
CA HIS A 280 12.47 12.05 -5.89
C HIS A 280 11.21 12.94 -6.01
N SER A 281 11.39 14.26 -6.06
CA SER A 281 10.26 15.22 -6.10
C SER A 281 9.31 15.07 -7.28
N LEU A 282 9.79 14.57 -8.43
CA LEU A 282 8.91 14.30 -9.58
C LEU A 282 7.77 13.34 -9.23
N ALA A 283 8.03 12.29 -8.46
CA ALA A 283 7.00 11.34 -8.04
C ALA A 283 5.92 12.04 -7.21
N GLN A 284 6.32 12.93 -6.29
CA GLN A 284 5.36 13.73 -5.54
C GLN A 284 4.59 14.71 -6.41
N LYS A 285 5.22 15.37 -7.38
CA LYS A 285 4.50 16.24 -8.32
C LYS A 285 3.43 15.46 -9.09
N ILE A 286 3.76 14.24 -9.52
CA ILE A 286 2.80 13.34 -10.18
C ILE A 286 1.68 12.96 -9.22
N TRP A 287 1.99 12.52 -8.01
CA TRP A 287 0.99 12.12 -7.02
C TRP A 287 0.04 13.26 -6.65
N ASN A 288 0.58 14.45 -6.38
CA ASN A 288 -0.22 15.67 -6.15
C ASN A 288 -1.15 16.01 -7.33
N SER A 289 -0.83 15.59 -8.57
CA SER A 289 -1.73 15.75 -9.71
C SER A 289 -2.80 14.66 -9.79
N VAL A 290 -2.45 13.44 -9.37
CA VAL A 290 -3.35 12.26 -9.36
C VAL A 290 -4.46 12.42 -8.33
N ILE A 291 -4.13 12.90 -7.14
CA ILE A 291 -5.07 13.00 -6.01
C ILE A 291 -6.08 14.14 -6.12
N LYS A 292 -5.98 15.01 -7.14
CA LYS A 292 -6.94 16.08 -7.42
C LYS A 292 -8.21 15.60 -8.12
N ILE A 293 -8.19 14.37 -8.64
CA ILE A 293 -9.29 13.78 -9.39
C ILE A 293 -9.83 12.64 -8.56
N ASP A 294 -11.10 12.73 -8.17
CA ASP A 294 -11.73 11.65 -7.43
C ASP A 294 -12.05 10.44 -8.34
N PRO A 295 -12.32 9.25 -7.77
CA PRO A 295 -12.75 8.08 -8.54
C PRO A 295 -14.04 8.27 -9.34
N GLN A 296 -14.83 9.31 -9.03
CA GLN A 296 -16.09 9.65 -9.69
C GLN A 296 -15.86 10.58 -10.90
N GLY A 297 -14.61 10.93 -11.20
CA GLY A 297 -14.22 11.72 -12.36
C GLY A 297 -14.50 13.22 -12.22
N GLN A 298 -14.89 13.70 -11.04
CA GLN A 298 -14.94 15.12 -10.79
C GLN A 298 -13.51 15.62 -10.59
N LYS A 299 -13.09 16.55 -11.47
CA LYS A 299 -12.11 17.55 -11.04
C LYS A 299 -12.81 18.30 -9.92
N GLU A 300 -12.31 18.22 -8.70
CA GLU A 300 -12.70 19.22 -7.72
C GLU A 300 -12.24 20.57 -8.30
N LEU A 301 -13.21 21.34 -8.80
CA LEU A 301 -13.00 22.74 -9.15
C LEU A 301 -12.56 23.43 -7.86
N PHE A 302 -11.62 24.37 -8.05
CA PHE A 302 -10.99 25.26 -7.07
C PHE A 302 -9.73 24.67 -6.41
#